data_AF-A0A1I5DRU9-F1
#
_entry.id   AF-A0A1I5DRU9-F1
#
_cell.length_a   1.000
_cell.length_b   1.000
_cell.length_c   1.000
_cell.angle_alpha   90.00
_cell.angle_beta   90.00
_cell.angle_gamma   90.00
#
_symmetry.space_group_name_H-M   'P 1'
#
loop_
_entity.id
_entity.type
_entity.pdbx_description
1 polymer ?
#
loop_
_entity_poly.entity_id
_entity_poly.type
_entity_poly.pdbx_seq_one_letter_code
_entity_poly.pdbx_strand_id
1 'polypeptide(L)'
;MFDGKNSKKIEYLEEERKKLWERLLELEKQVAEKPSDIEREAKQASKKAAEYRNKTEERLNQAIEIQSKLAIIETEIDEKLSDIKSKHSKSIEVSNELLENSTSLSNLVTRISEVLDEHPEIEQEINQLDELIAKIEENSSKANTTYKGILTKKTEIDELHREILGYEDEDEDGEIITVEGLKKELETSYNHLTETSENLEESLEKLKKASKSQYDDFIKNNQDDLEILKSNSKNEYDKINKQIESLLPNALTAGLSSAFVTKKSEEEELYKEYKTSFNNGILYISLSALLPIGISIFYLLSGATLTDTIERAPKIMLAFLPLYIPLIWTTISANKKVNLSKRLIEEYSHKQVLSMTIEGLSKQIENIDDAGMSEELRIKLLNSFLNVTSENPGKLILNYQKSDNPILNFFDRDKKKDKTIVDTLKDSTKDIIEKAADEIEEGIGNNGKEL
;
A
#
# COMPACT_ATOMS: atom_id res chain seq x y z
N MET A 1 -131.48 -186.11 -128.56
CA MET A 1 -131.98 -187.31 -127.85
C MET A 1 -130.86 -187.77 -126.92
N PHE A 2 -131.10 -187.81 -125.60
CA PHE A 2 -130.23 -188.28 -124.49
C PHE A 2 -128.95 -187.46 -124.17
N ASP A 3 -128.41 -187.27 -122.96
CA ASP A 3 -128.79 -187.32 -121.52
C ASP A 3 -127.50 -186.88 -120.73
N GLY A 4 -127.51 -185.96 -119.75
CA GLY A 4 -127.36 -186.19 -118.29
C GLY A 4 -125.96 -186.61 -117.71
N LYS A 5 -125.34 -185.77 -116.82
CA LYS A 5 -124.44 -186.09 -115.63
C LYS A 5 -122.89 -185.88 -115.51
N ASN A 6 -122.04 -185.46 -116.47
CA ASN A 6 -120.54 -185.41 -116.25
C ASN A 6 -119.75 -184.08 -116.40
N SER A 7 -120.35 -182.93 -116.09
CA SER A 7 -119.75 -181.59 -116.27
C SER A 7 -118.79 -181.04 -115.17
N LYS A 8 -118.35 -181.79 -114.14
CA LYS A 8 -117.71 -181.14 -112.95
C LYS A 8 -116.25 -181.46 -112.63
N LYS A 9 -115.63 -182.48 -113.24
CA LYS A 9 -114.30 -182.93 -112.80
C LYS A 9 -113.15 -182.55 -113.74
N ILE A 10 -113.42 -182.38 -115.03
CA ILE A 10 -112.38 -182.07 -116.01
C ILE A 10 -112.01 -180.58 -115.96
N GLU A 11 -112.98 -179.71 -115.72
CA GLU A 11 -112.79 -178.25 -115.61
C GLU A 11 -111.87 -177.86 -114.42
N TYR A 12 -111.90 -178.62 -113.32
CA TYR A 12 -111.03 -178.38 -112.16
C TYR A 12 -109.54 -178.68 -112.41
N LEU A 13 -109.24 -179.72 -113.19
CA LEU A 13 -107.86 -180.11 -113.46
C LEU A 13 -107.15 -179.16 -114.44
N GLU A 14 -107.90 -178.45 -115.27
CA GLU A 14 -107.35 -177.53 -116.26
C GLU A 14 -107.00 -176.16 -115.65
N GLU A 15 -107.70 -175.74 -114.59
CA GLU A 15 -107.43 -174.52 -113.83
C GLU A 15 -106.11 -174.59 -113.05
N GLU A 16 -105.81 -175.74 -112.45
CA GLU A 16 -104.54 -175.98 -111.71
C GLU A 16 -103.32 -175.86 -112.62
N ARG A 17 -103.41 -176.32 -113.89
CA ARG A 17 -102.31 -176.22 -114.86
C ARG A 17 -101.98 -174.77 -115.23
N LYS A 18 -102.97 -173.87 -115.26
CA LYS A 18 -102.75 -172.44 -115.54
C LYS A 18 -101.95 -171.75 -114.44
N LYS A 19 -102.21 -172.08 -113.16
CA LYS A 19 -101.52 -171.45 -112.02
C LYS A 19 -100.03 -171.83 -111.93
N LEU A 20 -99.67 -173.06 -112.30
CA LEU A 20 -98.28 -173.50 -112.30
C LEU A 20 -97.42 -172.87 -113.40
N TRP A 21 -97.99 -172.59 -114.58
CA TRP A 21 -97.26 -171.91 -115.66
C TRP A 21 -97.01 -170.43 -115.32
N GLU A 22 -97.96 -169.74 -114.72
CA GLU A 22 -97.78 -168.33 -114.37
C GLU A 22 -96.56 -168.10 -113.44
N ARG A 23 -96.30 -169.06 -112.53
CA ARG A 23 -95.16 -169.01 -111.61
C ARG A 23 -93.80 -169.22 -112.28
N LEU A 24 -93.75 -169.96 -113.39
CA LEU A 24 -92.49 -170.33 -114.06
C LEU A 24 -91.98 -169.20 -114.96
N LEU A 25 -92.89 -168.45 -115.60
CA LEU A 25 -92.52 -167.29 -116.41
C LEU A 25 -92.04 -166.10 -115.57
N GLU A 26 -92.57 -165.93 -114.35
CA GLU A 26 -92.12 -164.88 -113.45
C GLU A 26 -90.68 -165.09 -112.94
N LEU A 27 -90.23 -166.35 -112.84
CA LEU A 27 -88.84 -166.69 -112.53
C LEU A 27 -87.89 -166.45 -113.71
N GLU A 28 -88.35 -166.64 -114.95
CA GLU A 28 -87.57 -166.31 -116.15
C GLU A 28 -87.36 -164.79 -116.27
N LYS A 29 -88.33 -164.01 -115.77
CA LYS A 29 -88.25 -162.55 -115.63
C LYS A 29 -87.16 -162.08 -114.66
N GLN A 30 -86.59 -162.95 -113.82
CA GLN A 30 -85.55 -162.59 -112.83
C GLN A 30 -84.12 -162.96 -113.24
N VAL A 31 -83.92 -163.82 -114.25
CA VAL A 31 -82.57 -164.35 -114.58
C VAL A 31 -81.91 -163.65 -115.77
N ALA A 32 -82.67 -163.00 -116.65
CA ALA A 32 -82.10 -162.29 -117.81
C ALA A 32 -81.68 -160.83 -117.51
N GLU A 33 -81.55 -160.45 -116.23
CA GLU A 33 -80.85 -159.22 -115.86
C GLU A 33 -79.35 -159.49 -115.69
N LYS A 34 -78.54 -158.98 -116.63
CA LYS A 34 -77.10 -158.65 -116.51
C LYS A 34 -76.61 -157.99 -117.82
N PRO A 35 -75.45 -157.30 -117.86
CA PRO A 35 -74.97 -156.19 -117.04
C PRO A 35 -74.30 -155.09 -117.93
N SER A 36 -74.90 -153.91 -118.09
CA SER A 36 -74.28 -152.75 -118.79
C SER A 36 -74.26 -151.48 -117.93
N ASP A 37 -75.04 -151.41 -116.86
CA ASP A 37 -75.26 -150.17 -116.13
C ASP A 37 -74.20 -149.89 -115.05
N ILE A 38 -73.62 -150.93 -114.45
CA ILE A 38 -72.67 -150.79 -113.33
C ILE A 38 -71.37 -150.09 -113.77
N GLU A 39 -70.87 -150.37 -114.98
CA GLU A 39 -69.63 -149.76 -115.49
C GLU A 39 -69.81 -148.27 -115.84
N ARG A 40 -71.02 -147.89 -116.31
CA ARG A 40 -71.38 -146.50 -116.56
C ARG A 40 -71.52 -145.72 -115.24
N GLU A 41 -72.12 -146.35 -114.24
CA GLU A 41 -72.34 -145.77 -112.92
C GLU A 41 -71.01 -145.52 -112.18
N ALA A 42 -70.04 -146.44 -112.27
CA ALA A 42 -68.70 -146.25 -111.68
C ALA A 42 -67.92 -145.08 -112.30
N LYS A 43 -67.97 -144.91 -113.64
CA LYS A 43 -67.37 -143.74 -114.31
C LYS A 43 -68.07 -142.43 -113.93
N GLN A 44 -69.39 -142.46 -113.78
CA GLN A 44 -70.17 -141.29 -113.36
C GLN A 44 -69.88 -140.93 -111.89
N ALA A 45 -69.76 -141.92 -111.01
CA ALA A 45 -69.39 -141.74 -109.61
C ALA A 45 -67.96 -141.18 -109.48
N SER A 46 -67.00 -141.65 -110.27
CA SER A 46 -65.63 -141.11 -110.30
C SER A 46 -65.60 -139.65 -110.76
N LYS A 47 -66.35 -139.30 -111.81
CA LYS A 47 -66.50 -137.90 -112.26
C LYS A 47 -67.16 -137.02 -111.20
N LYS A 48 -68.23 -137.49 -110.55
CA LYS A 48 -68.88 -136.76 -109.44
C LYS A 48 -67.94 -136.58 -108.25
N ALA A 49 -67.14 -137.59 -107.89
CA ALA A 49 -66.16 -137.48 -106.82
C ALA A 49 -65.06 -136.45 -107.14
N ALA A 50 -64.58 -136.41 -108.39
CA ALA A 50 -63.66 -135.36 -108.84
C ALA A 50 -64.30 -133.96 -108.86
N GLU A 51 -65.57 -133.86 -109.29
CA GLU A 51 -66.32 -132.60 -109.25
C GLU A 51 -66.52 -132.09 -107.81
N TYR A 52 -66.90 -132.96 -106.87
CA TYR A 52 -67.02 -132.62 -105.46
C TYR A 52 -65.67 -132.24 -104.85
N ARG A 53 -64.58 -132.95 -105.19
CA ARG A 53 -63.23 -132.58 -104.76
C ARG A 53 -62.87 -131.17 -105.22
N ASN A 54 -63.07 -130.85 -106.51
CA ASN A 54 -62.75 -129.53 -107.05
C ASN A 54 -63.62 -128.42 -106.43
N LYS A 55 -64.94 -128.65 -106.26
CA LYS A 55 -65.83 -127.71 -105.56
C LYS A 55 -65.44 -127.52 -104.10
N THR A 56 -64.96 -128.57 -103.43
CA THR A 56 -64.51 -128.48 -102.04
C THR A 56 -63.20 -127.70 -101.94
N GLU A 57 -62.28 -127.89 -102.88
CA GLU A 57 -61.03 -127.12 -102.99
C GLU A 57 -61.30 -125.63 -103.28
N GLU A 58 -62.25 -125.33 -104.18
CA GLU A 58 -62.69 -123.96 -104.45
C GLU A 58 -63.32 -123.30 -103.21
N ARG A 59 -64.17 -124.04 -102.47
CA ARG A 59 -64.77 -123.55 -101.21
C ARG A 59 -63.75 -123.37 -100.09
N LEU A 60 -62.76 -124.25 -100.01
CA LEU A 60 -61.66 -124.13 -99.06
C LEU A 60 -60.83 -122.87 -99.34
N ASN A 61 -60.51 -122.61 -100.61
CA ASN A 61 -59.79 -121.40 -101.02
C ASN A 61 -60.60 -120.13 -100.72
N GLN A 62 -61.92 -120.12 -100.97
CA GLN A 62 -62.80 -119.01 -100.59
C GLN A 62 -62.84 -118.79 -99.06
N ALA A 63 -62.87 -119.87 -98.27
CA ALA A 63 -62.85 -119.79 -96.81
C ALA A 63 -61.51 -119.23 -96.29
N ILE A 64 -60.39 -119.65 -96.87
CA ILE A 64 -59.05 -119.13 -96.55
C ILE A 64 -58.97 -117.64 -96.91
N GLU A 65 -59.49 -117.22 -98.06
CA GLU A 65 -59.51 -115.82 -98.47
C GLU A 65 -60.33 -114.96 -97.48
N ILE A 66 -61.52 -115.42 -97.08
CA ILE A 66 -62.35 -114.73 -96.09
C ILE A 66 -61.66 -114.68 -94.72
N GLN A 67 -61.04 -115.76 -94.28
CA GLN A 67 -60.28 -115.79 -93.02
C GLN A 67 -59.13 -114.79 -93.05
N SER A 68 -58.43 -114.67 -94.18
CA SER A 68 -57.34 -113.70 -94.33
C SER A 68 -57.84 -112.25 -94.26
N LYS A 69 -58.99 -111.95 -94.88
CA LYS A 69 -59.64 -110.62 -94.80
C LYS A 69 -60.12 -110.32 -93.38
N LEU A 70 -60.69 -111.30 -92.68
CA LEU A 70 -61.12 -111.14 -91.28
C LEU A 70 -59.93 -110.87 -90.35
N ALA A 71 -58.81 -111.57 -90.54
CA ALA A 71 -57.60 -111.35 -89.76
C ALA A 71 -57.05 -109.92 -89.97
N ILE A 72 -57.07 -109.40 -91.21
CA ILE A 72 -56.66 -108.02 -91.50
C ILE A 72 -57.57 -107.01 -90.78
N ILE A 73 -58.89 -107.21 -90.83
CA ILE A 73 -59.86 -106.33 -90.15
C ILE A 73 -59.66 -106.39 -88.62
N GLU A 74 -59.40 -107.56 -88.05
CA GLU A 74 -59.13 -107.71 -86.61
C GLU A 74 -57.89 -106.91 -86.21
N THR A 75 -56.80 -107.00 -86.99
CA THR A 75 -55.61 -106.17 -86.75
C THR A 75 -55.88 -104.67 -86.91
N GLU A 76 -56.69 -104.24 -87.88
CA GLU A 76 -57.05 -102.82 -88.04
C GLU A 76 -57.90 -102.30 -86.86
N ILE A 77 -58.82 -103.13 -86.35
CA ILE A 77 -59.64 -102.79 -85.18
C ILE A 77 -58.76 -102.64 -83.95
N ASP A 78 -57.82 -103.55 -83.72
CA ASP A 78 -56.90 -103.49 -82.59
C ASP A 78 -55.99 -102.25 -82.65
N GLU A 79 -55.47 -101.91 -83.83
CA GLU A 79 -54.69 -100.68 -84.03
C GLU A 79 -55.53 -99.42 -83.73
N LYS A 80 -56.76 -99.35 -84.22
CA LYS A 80 -57.66 -98.21 -83.95
C LYS A 80 -58.04 -98.11 -82.48
N LEU A 81 -58.30 -99.24 -81.82
CA LEU A 81 -58.65 -99.29 -80.41
C LEU A 81 -57.47 -98.85 -79.53
N SER A 82 -56.25 -99.21 -79.92
CA SER A 82 -55.01 -98.74 -79.28
C SER A 82 -54.84 -97.22 -79.41
N ASP A 83 -55.03 -96.66 -80.62
CA ASP A 83 -54.93 -95.22 -80.87
C ASP A 83 -56.00 -94.42 -80.08
N ILE A 84 -57.23 -94.93 -80.01
CA ILE A 84 -58.31 -94.32 -79.23
C ILE A 84 -57.97 -94.31 -77.74
N LYS A 85 -57.47 -95.43 -77.19
CA LYS A 85 -57.06 -95.50 -75.77
C LYS A 85 -55.94 -94.51 -75.46
N SER A 86 -54.95 -94.37 -76.33
CA SER A 86 -53.87 -93.40 -76.15
C SER A 86 -54.38 -91.96 -76.18
N LYS A 87 -55.25 -91.62 -77.13
CA LYS A 87 -55.85 -90.27 -77.21
C LYS A 87 -56.73 -89.96 -76.00
N HIS A 88 -57.49 -90.93 -75.51
CA HIS A 88 -58.31 -90.77 -74.31
C HIS A 88 -57.45 -90.55 -73.06
N SER A 89 -56.33 -91.27 -72.90
CA SER A 89 -55.43 -91.05 -71.76
C SER A 89 -54.82 -89.64 -71.78
N LYS A 90 -54.35 -89.17 -72.95
CA LYS A 90 -53.84 -87.80 -73.11
C LYS A 90 -54.92 -86.76 -72.83
N SER A 91 -56.16 -87.00 -73.25
CA SER A 91 -57.28 -86.10 -72.95
C SER A 91 -57.59 -86.01 -71.45
N ILE A 92 -57.48 -87.12 -70.71
CA ILE A 92 -57.65 -87.13 -69.25
C ILE A 92 -56.53 -86.34 -68.58
N GLU A 93 -55.28 -86.56 -69.01
CA GLU A 93 -54.11 -85.86 -68.47
C GLU A 93 -54.23 -84.35 -68.63
N VAL A 94 -54.55 -83.87 -69.84
CA VAL A 94 -54.80 -82.44 -70.11
C VAL A 94 -55.98 -81.90 -69.30
N SER A 95 -57.04 -82.69 -69.11
CA SER A 95 -58.19 -82.26 -68.30
C SER A 95 -57.84 -82.11 -66.82
N ASN A 96 -56.96 -82.96 -66.28
CA ASN A 96 -56.50 -82.87 -64.90
C ASN A 96 -55.56 -81.68 -64.71
N GLU A 97 -54.62 -81.43 -65.64
CA GLU A 97 -53.76 -80.24 -65.61
C GLU A 97 -54.58 -78.94 -65.66
N LEU A 98 -55.63 -78.90 -66.49
CA LEU A 98 -56.51 -77.73 -66.56
C LEU A 98 -57.27 -77.50 -65.25
N LEU A 99 -57.69 -78.57 -64.57
CA LEU A 99 -58.36 -78.48 -63.28
C LEU A 99 -57.40 -77.95 -62.20
N GLU A 100 -56.16 -78.44 -62.17
CA GLU A 100 -55.13 -78.00 -61.22
C GLU A 100 -54.76 -76.51 -61.41
N ASN A 101 -54.59 -76.08 -62.66
CA ASN A 101 -54.36 -74.67 -62.98
C ASN A 101 -55.56 -73.79 -62.61
N SER A 102 -56.79 -74.26 -62.86
CA SER A 102 -58.02 -73.56 -62.46
C SER A 102 -58.08 -73.37 -60.93
N THR A 103 -57.74 -74.41 -60.16
CA THR A 103 -57.68 -74.30 -58.69
C THR A 103 -56.60 -73.34 -58.20
N SER A 104 -55.42 -73.34 -58.82
CA SER A 104 -54.33 -72.41 -58.47
C SER A 104 -54.70 -70.96 -58.76
N LEU A 105 -55.34 -70.71 -59.92
CA LEU A 105 -55.81 -69.38 -60.30
C LEU A 105 -56.91 -68.89 -59.36
N SER A 106 -57.83 -69.77 -58.97
CA SER A 106 -58.86 -69.46 -57.97
C SER A 106 -58.24 -69.04 -56.65
N ASN A 107 -57.25 -69.79 -56.14
CA ASN A 107 -56.57 -69.45 -54.87
C ASN A 107 -55.85 -68.09 -54.94
N LEU A 108 -55.22 -67.77 -56.07
CA LEU A 108 -54.59 -66.46 -56.28
C LEU A 108 -55.62 -65.33 -56.28
N VAL A 109 -56.74 -65.52 -56.98
CA VAL A 109 -57.82 -64.52 -57.00
C VAL A 109 -58.39 -64.32 -55.60
N THR A 110 -58.65 -65.39 -54.85
CA THR A 110 -59.13 -65.28 -53.46
C THR A 110 -58.15 -64.49 -52.60
N ARG A 111 -56.85 -64.77 -52.72
CA ARG A 111 -55.82 -64.08 -51.93
C ARG A 111 -55.68 -62.59 -52.30
N ILE A 112 -55.79 -62.25 -53.58
CA ILE A 112 -55.79 -60.85 -54.03
C ILE A 112 -57.03 -60.13 -53.49
N SER A 113 -58.18 -60.78 -53.51
CA SER A 113 -59.42 -60.24 -52.95
C SER A 113 -59.34 -60.04 -51.44
N GLU A 114 -58.80 -61.00 -50.69
CA GLU A 114 -58.58 -60.88 -49.24
C GLU A 114 -57.69 -59.68 -48.90
N VAL A 115 -56.58 -59.50 -49.61
CA VAL A 115 -55.68 -58.34 -49.40
C VAL A 115 -56.36 -57.01 -49.71
N LEU A 116 -57.18 -56.96 -50.77
CA LEU A 116 -57.89 -55.74 -51.16
C LEU A 116 -59.05 -55.41 -50.21
N ASP A 117 -59.70 -56.43 -49.63
CA ASP A 117 -60.75 -56.30 -48.62
C ASP A 117 -60.19 -55.88 -47.25
N GLU A 118 -59.04 -56.43 -46.85
CA GLU A 118 -58.35 -56.05 -45.60
C GLU A 118 -57.78 -54.63 -45.67
N HIS A 119 -57.36 -54.20 -46.86
CA HIS A 119 -56.77 -52.87 -47.10
C HIS A 119 -57.49 -52.12 -48.23
N PRO A 120 -58.74 -51.65 -47.99
CA PRO A 120 -59.54 -50.96 -49.01
C PRO A 120 -58.93 -49.62 -49.45
N GLU A 121 -58.04 -49.04 -48.65
CA GLU A 121 -57.34 -47.79 -48.92
C GLU A 121 -55.81 -47.98 -48.98
N ILE A 122 -55.34 -49.12 -49.48
CA ILE A 122 -53.91 -49.47 -49.52
C ILE A 122 -53.01 -48.38 -50.13
N GLU A 123 -53.53 -47.62 -51.09
CA GLU A 123 -52.83 -46.47 -51.69
C GLU A 123 -52.65 -45.30 -50.70
N GLN A 124 -53.63 -45.04 -49.84
CA GLN A 124 -53.50 -44.03 -48.79
C GLN A 124 -52.54 -44.48 -47.70
N GLU A 125 -52.57 -45.76 -47.32
CA GLU A 125 -51.64 -46.35 -46.34
C GLU A 125 -50.19 -46.28 -46.83
N ILE A 126 -49.92 -46.55 -48.11
CA ILE A 126 -48.60 -46.39 -48.72
C ILE A 126 -48.14 -44.93 -48.67
N ASN A 127 -49.00 -43.98 -49.04
CA ASN A 127 -48.67 -42.55 -48.98
C ASN A 127 -48.38 -42.07 -47.55
N GLN A 128 -49.12 -42.58 -46.56
CA GLN A 128 -48.85 -42.29 -45.14
C GLN A 128 -47.49 -42.86 -44.70
N LEU A 129 -47.13 -44.04 -45.19
CA LEU A 129 -45.84 -44.66 -44.91
C LEU A 129 -44.69 -43.81 -45.46
N ASP A 130 -44.81 -43.30 -46.69
CA ASP A 130 -43.82 -42.41 -47.30
C ASP A 130 -43.68 -41.09 -46.53
N GLU A 131 -44.80 -40.51 -46.07
CA GLU A 131 -44.78 -39.29 -45.25
C GLU A 131 -44.12 -39.55 -43.88
N LEU A 132 -44.33 -40.73 -43.29
CA LEU A 132 -43.66 -41.16 -42.06
C LEU A 132 -42.16 -41.36 -42.28
N ILE A 133 -41.75 -41.97 -43.40
CA ILE A 133 -40.33 -42.14 -43.77
C ILE A 133 -39.66 -40.77 -43.89
N ALA A 134 -40.29 -39.81 -44.59
CA ALA A 134 -39.77 -38.45 -44.70
C ALA A 134 -39.62 -37.76 -43.33
N LYS A 135 -40.60 -37.92 -42.43
CA LYS A 135 -40.52 -37.39 -41.05
C LYS A 135 -39.41 -38.06 -40.24
N ILE A 136 -39.18 -39.37 -40.43
CA ILE A 136 -38.10 -40.10 -39.77
C ILE A 136 -36.73 -39.61 -40.26
N GLU A 137 -36.55 -39.41 -41.56
CA GLU A 137 -35.31 -38.86 -42.11
C GLU A 137 -35.04 -37.44 -41.62
N GLU A 138 -36.07 -36.58 -41.59
CA GLU A 138 -35.96 -35.22 -41.06
C GLU A 138 -35.57 -35.23 -39.57
N ASN A 139 -36.24 -36.05 -38.76
CA ASN A 139 -35.94 -36.19 -37.34
C ASN A 139 -34.56 -36.79 -37.08
N SER A 140 -34.12 -37.75 -37.90
CA SER A 140 -32.77 -38.32 -37.84
C SER A 140 -31.71 -37.24 -38.11
N SER A 141 -31.95 -36.40 -39.13
CA SER A 141 -31.09 -35.25 -39.42
C SER A 141 -31.03 -34.25 -38.25
N LYS A 142 -32.19 -33.90 -37.67
CA LYS A 142 -32.28 -33.03 -36.48
C LYS A 142 -31.60 -33.64 -35.25
N ALA A 143 -31.73 -34.94 -35.04
CA ALA A 143 -31.08 -35.64 -33.94
C ALA A 143 -29.56 -35.60 -34.11
N ASN A 144 -29.06 -35.80 -35.33
CA ASN A 144 -27.63 -35.74 -35.61
C ASN A 144 -27.05 -34.32 -35.45
N THR A 145 -27.76 -33.28 -35.88
CA THR A 145 -27.32 -31.89 -35.66
C THR A 145 -27.32 -31.53 -34.17
N THR A 146 -28.35 -31.97 -33.43
CA THR A 146 -28.42 -31.78 -31.97
C THR A 146 -27.29 -32.52 -31.27
N TYR A 147 -27.01 -33.78 -31.66
CA TYR A 147 -25.90 -34.56 -31.12
C TYR A 147 -24.55 -33.89 -31.35
N LYS A 148 -24.30 -33.38 -32.58
CA LYS A 148 -23.08 -32.60 -32.87
C LYS A 148 -22.99 -31.35 -32.01
N GLY A 149 -24.10 -30.62 -31.82
CA GLY A 149 -24.16 -29.45 -30.95
C GLY A 149 -23.89 -29.76 -29.47
N ILE A 150 -24.39 -30.90 -28.98
CA ILE A 150 -24.09 -31.39 -27.63
C ILE A 150 -22.60 -31.75 -27.51
N LEU A 151 -22.03 -32.41 -28.52
CA LEU A 151 -20.62 -32.79 -28.52
C LEU A 151 -19.70 -31.56 -28.47
N THR A 152 -19.99 -30.52 -29.27
CA THR A 152 -19.22 -29.26 -29.22
C THR A 152 -19.37 -28.54 -27.88
N LYS A 153 -20.58 -28.55 -27.30
CA LYS A 153 -20.78 -27.96 -25.96
C LYS A 153 -20.07 -28.75 -24.87
N LYS A 154 -20.03 -30.08 -24.98
CA LYS A 154 -19.25 -30.93 -24.07
C LYS A 154 -17.76 -30.58 -24.15
N THR A 155 -17.19 -30.45 -25.35
CA THR A 155 -15.77 -30.09 -25.49
C THR A 155 -15.47 -28.71 -24.93
N GLU A 156 -16.34 -27.71 -25.18
CA GLU A 156 -16.21 -26.38 -24.56
C GLU A 156 -16.28 -26.44 -23.02
N ILE A 157 -17.18 -27.25 -22.45
CA ILE A 157 -17.29 -27.44 -21.00
C ILE A 157 -16.05 -28.14 -20.44
N ASP A 158 -15.54 -29.16 -21.13
CA ASP A 158 -14.34 -29.88 -20.69
C ASP A 158 -13.10 -28.97 -20.72
N GLU A 159 -12.98 -28.09 -21.73
CA GLU A 159 -11.93 -27.07 -21.81
C GLU A 159 -12.04 -26.06 -20.66
N LEU A 160 -13.23 -25.50 -20.42
CA LEU A 160 -13.46 -24.59 -19.30
C LEU A 160 -13.22 -25.26 -17.94
N HIS A 161 -13.58 -26.53 -17.80
CA HIS A 161 -13.33 -27.30 -16.58
C HIS A 161 -11.82 -27.41 -16.34
N ARG A 162 -11.04 -27.76 -17.37
CA ARG A 162 -9.57 -27.84 -17.30
C ARG A 162 -8.95 -26.49 -16.95
N GLU A 163 -9.45 -25.39 -17.51
CA GLU A 163 -8.95 -24.04 -17.24
C GLU A 163 -9.26 -23.60 -15.80
N ILE A 164 -10.48 -23.86 -15.30
CA ILE A 164 -10.91 -23.40 -13.99
C ILE A 164 -10.31 -24.25 -12.86
N LEU A 165 -10.35 -25.58 -13.00
CA LEU A 165 -9.97 -26.51 -11.93
C LEU A 165 -8.56 -27.07 -12.07
N GLY A 166 -7.98 -27.00 -13.27
CA GLY A 166 -6.71 -27.64 -13.59
C GLY A 166 -6.90 -29.06 -14.12
N TYR A 167 -5.80 -29.67 -14.53
CA TYR A 167 -5.74 -31.06 -14.97
C TYR A 167 -4.36 -31.66 -14.69
N GLU A 168 -4.32 -32.98 -14.61
CA GLU A 168 -3.08 -33.74 -14.51
C GLU A 168 -2.66 -34.14 -15.91
N ASP A 169 -1.44 -33.77 -16.29
CA ASP A 169 -0.82 -34.16 -17.57
C ASP A 169 0.44 -34.99 -17.29
N GLU A 170 0.86 -35.84 -18.22
CA GLU A 170 2.13 -36.58 -18.11
C GLU A 170 3.19 -35.84 -18.94
N ASP A 171 4.33 -35.50 -18.33
CA ASP A 171 5.48 -34.92 -19.03
C ASP A 171 6.19 -35.98 -19.91
N GLU A 172 7.11 -35.55 -20.80
CA GLU A 172 7.92 -36.43 -21.67
C GLU A 172 8.71 -37.51 -20.90
N ASP A 173 8.93 -37.33 -19.59
CA ASP A 173 9.59 -38.27 -18.68
C ASP A 173 8.62 -39.19 -17.89
N GLY A 174 7.31 -39.07 -18.08
CA GLY A 174 6.28 -39.91 -17.43
C GLY A 174 5.94 -39.53 -15.99
N GLU A 175 6.33 -38.33 -15.54
CA GLU A 175 5.93 -37.75 -14.25
C GLU A 175 4.61 -36.97 -14.40
N ILE A 176 3.69 -37.14 -13.45
CA ILE A 176 2.39 -36.47 -13.44
C ILE A 176 2.60 -35.01 -13.02
N ILE A 177 2.47 -34.08 -13.98
CA ILE A 177 2.44 -32.64 -13.76
C ILE A 177 0.99 -32.17 -13.58
N THR A 178 0.63 -31.77 -12.37
CA THR A 178 -0.63 -31.09 -12.09
C THR A 178 -0.56 -29.66 -12.59
N VAL A 179 -1.20 -29.36 -13.71
CA VAL A 179 -1.38 -27.99 -14.20
C VAL A 179 -2.46 -27.32 -13.34
N GLU A 180 -2.05 -26.35 -12.51
CA GLU A 180 -2.97 -25.64 -11.62
C GLU A 180 -3.96 -24.78 -12.42
N GLY A 181 -5.26 -24.91 -12.11
CA GLY A 181 -6.30 -24.08 -12.72
C GLY A 181 -6.43 -22.70 -12.06
N LEU A 182 -7.17 -21.82 -12.71
CA LEU A 182 -7.42 -20.44 -12.26
C LEU A 182 -7.93 -20.34 -10.82
N LYS A 183 -8.72 -21.32 -10.36
CA LYS A 183 -9.21 -21.35 -8.97
C LYS A 183 -8.06 -21.39 -7.97
N LYS A 184 -7.08 -22.26 -8.23
CA LYS A 184 -5.98 -22.49 -7.30
C LYS A 184 -4.95 -21.36 -7.38
N GLU A 185 -4.71 -20.81 -8.57
CA GLU A 185 -3.90 -19.61 -8.74
C GLU A 185 -4.50 -18.41 -7.98
N LEU A 186 -5.82 -18.24 -8.03
CA LEU A 186 -6.52 -17.20 -7.27
C LEU A 186 -6.43 -17.42 -5.76
N GLU A 187 -6.61 -18.66 -5.29
CA GLU A 187 -6.50 -19.01 -3.87
C GLU A 187 -5.08 -18.77 -3.34
N THR A 188 -4.06 -19.15 -4.12
CA THR A 188 -2.65 -18.88 -3.82
C THR A 188 -2.37 -17.38 -3.78
N SER A 189 -2.87 -16.62 -4.76
CA SER A 189 -2.72 -15.16 -4.80
C SER A 189 -3.41 -14.48 -3.61
N TYR A 190 -4.59 -14.95 -3.21
CA TYR A 190 -5.34 -14.43 -2.07
C TYR A 190 -4.62 -14.73 -0.74
N ASN A 191 -4.12 -15.95 -0.58
CA ASN A 191 -3.34 -16.33 0.60
C ASN A 191 -2.05 -15.51 0.69
N HIS A 192 -1.33 -15.34 -0.42
CA HIS A 192 -0.14 -14.50 -0.48
C HIS A 192 -0.47 -13.04 -0.14
N LEU A 193 -1.55 -12.47 -0.67
CA LEU A 193 -1.98 -11.12 -0.35
C LEU A 193 -2.32 -10.97 1.14
N THR A 194 -2.98 -11.97 1.72
CA THR A 194 -3.33 -12.00 3.14
C THR A 194 -2.08 -12.03 4.01
N GLU A 195 -1.13 -12.92 3.73
CA GLU A 195 0.17 -13.00 4.41
C GLU A 195 0.97 -11.69 4.27
N THR A 196 0.95 -11.09 3.08
CA THR A 196 1.62 -9.80 2.84
C THR A 196 0.96 -8.68 3.66
N SER A 197 -0.37 -8.69 3.78
CA SER A 197 -1.13 -7.73 4.59
C SER A 197 -0.81 -7.86 6.08
N GLU A 198 -0.76 -9.10 6.60
CA GLU A 198 -0.41 -9.37 8.00
C GLU A 198 1.03 -8.93 8.31
N ASN A 199 1.98 -9.25 7.43
CA ASN A 199 3.38 -8.81 7.55
C ASN A 199 3.53 -7.28 7.49
N LEU A 200 2.73 -6.62 6.65
CA LEU A 200 2.71 -5.16 6.57
C LEU A 200 2.18 -4.56 7.87
N GLU A 201 1.10 -5.10 8.43
CA GLU A 201 0.52 -4.65 9.69
C GLU A 201 1.52 -4.80 10.85
N GLU A 202 2.20 -5.94 10.95
CA GLU A 202 3.23 -6.16 11.96
C GLU A 202 4.42 -5.19 11.79
N SER A 203 4.84 -4.93 10.55
CA SER A 203 5.91 -3.96 10.24
C SER A 203 5.51 -2.53 10.61
N LEU A 204 4.25 -2.16 10.41
CA LEU A 204 3.69 -0.85 10.73
C LEU A 204 3.61 -0.67 12.26
N GLU A 205 3.18 -1.70 12.99
CA GLU A 205 3.22 -1.77 14.46
C GLU A 205 4.65 -1.58 15.00
N LYS A 206 5.62 -2.30 14.43
CA LYS A 206 7.05 -2.17 14.80
C LYS A 206 7.57 -0.77 14.51
N LEU A 207 7.29 -0.21 13.34
CA LEU A 207 7.69 1.15 12.96
C LEU A 207 7.07 2.19 13.90
N LYS A 208 5.79 2.06 14.23
CA LYS A 208 5.08 2.96 15.15
C LYS A 208 5.71 2.93 16.55
N LYS A 209 6.02 1.74 17.08
CA LYS A 209 6.69 1.59 18.39
C LYS A 209 8.11 2.18 18.36
N ALA A 210 8.89 1.88 17.32
CA ALA A 210 10.25 2.39 17.17
C ALA A 210 10.28 3.92 17.04
N SER A 211 9.41 4.48 16.18
CA SER A 211 9.29 5.92 15.97
C SER A 211 8.87 6.63 17.27
N LYS A 212 7.89 6.08 17.99
CA LYS A 212 7.47 6.64 19.29
C LYS A 212 8.61 6.63 20.31
N SER A 213 9.34 5.52 20.43
CA SER A 213 10.51 5.44 21.32
C SER A 213 11.58 6.47 20.96
N GLN A 214 11.90 6.61 19.68
CA GLN A 214 12.88 7.60 19.21
C GLN A 214 12.44 9.04 19.49
N TYR A 215 11.16 9.35 19.31
CA TYR A 215 10.60 10.66 19.65
C TYR A 215 10.66 10.92 21.15
N ASP A 216 10.29 9.95 21.99
CA ASP A 216 10.33 10.09 23.44
C ASP A 216 11.78 10.26 23.93
N ASP A 217 12.73 9.50 23.38
CA ASP A 217 14.17 9.64 23.67
C ASP A 217 14.71 11.00 23.21
N PHE A 218 14.31 11.47 22.02
CA PHE A 218 14.70 12.78 21.52
C PHE A 218 14.16 13.93 22.39
N ILE A 219 12.91 13.84 22.84
CA ILE A 219 12.32 14.83 23.75
C ILE A 219 13.08 14.84 25.07
N LYS A 220 13.36 13.66 25.64
CA LYS A 220 14.08 13.54 26.90
C LYS A 220 15.50 14.10 26.82
N ASN A 221 16.26 13.72 25.78
CA ASN A 221 17.62 14.22 25.59
C ASN A 221 17.64 15.75 25.43
N ASN A 222 16.72 16.33 24.65
CA ASN A 222 16.65 17.79 24.53
C ASN A 222 16.22 18.48 25.83
N GLN A 223 15.33 17.87 26.62
CA GLN A 223 14.98 18.41 27.93
C GLN A 223 16.19 18.42 28.87
N ASP A 224 16.94 17.32 28.92
CA ASP A 224 18.16 17.21 29.71
C ASP A 224 19.21 18.25 29.25
N ASP A 225 19.44 18.39 27.95
CA ASP A 225 20.36 19.38 27.38
C ASP A 225 19.94 20.82 27.72
N LEU A 226 18.63 21.13 27.66
CA LEU A 226 18.10 22.44 28.02
C LEU A 226 18.25 22.72 29.53
N GLU A 227 18.05 21.73 30.39
CA GLU A 227 18.29 21.88 31.83
C GLU A 227 19.77 22.10 32.13
N ILE A 228 20.66 21.34 31.49
CA ILE A 228 22.11 21.53 31.60
C ILE A 228 22.50 22.93 31.14
N LEU A 229 22.02 23.39 29.98
CA LEU A 229 22.31 24.71 29.44
C LEU A 229 21.79 25.83 30.35
N LYS A 230 20.58 25.68 30.89
CA LYS A 230 20.00 26.63 31.85
C LYS A 230 20.82 26.70 33.14
N SER A 231 21.22 25.55 33.68
CA SER A 231 22.06 25.46 34.88
C SER A 231 23.43 26.12 34.66
N ASN A 232 24.09 25.80 33.54
CA ASN A 232 25.38 26.38 33.18
C ASN A 232 25.28 27.89 32.98
N SER A 233 24.28 28.36 32.24
CA SER A 233 24.06 29.79 32.00
C SER A 233 23.80 30.54 33.29
N LYS A 234 23.02 29.96 34.22
CA LYS A 234 22.78 30.55 35.54
C LYS A 234 24.07 30.62 36.36
N ASN A 235 24.86 29.54 36.38
CA ASN A 235 26.13 29.52 37.09
C ASN A 235 27.12 30.55 36.53
N GLU A 236 27.22 30.70 35.22
CA GLU A 236 28.06 31.73 34.59
C GLU A 236 27.56 33.14 34.90
N TYR A 237 26.25 33.38 34.82
CA TYR A 237 25.65 34.65 35.23
C TYR A 237 25.98 34.99 36.69
N ASP A 238 25.79 34.04 37.61
CA ASP A 238 26.04 34.25 39.04
C ASP A 238 27.54 34.50 39.32
N LYS A 239 28.44 33.82 38.60
CA LYS A 239 29.89 34.08 38.67
C LYS A 239 30.23 35.49 38.20
N ILE A 240 29.72 35.90 37.04
CA ILE A 240 29.96 37.24 36.49
C ILE A 240 29.41 38.30 37.44
N ASN A 241 28.21 38.13 37.98
CA ASN A 241 27.63 39.08 38.91
C ASN A 241 28.47 39.20 40.19
N LYS A 242 28.94 38.08 40.77
CA LYS A 242 29.88 38.10 41.91
C LYS A 242 31.21 38.78 41.57
N GLN A 243 31.73 38.61 40.35
CA GLN A 243 32.93 39.30 39.89
C GLN A 243 32.70 40.82 39.76
N ILE A 244 31.54 41.24 39.27
CA ILE A 244 31.19 42.66 39.19
C ILE A 244 31.09 43.26 40.61
N GLU A 245 30.40 42.59 41.52
CA GLU A 245 30.22 43.04 42.91
C GLU A 245 31.54 43.12 43.69
N SER A 246 32.49 42.21 43.43
CA SER A 246 33.84 42.26 44.04
C SER A 246 34.73 43.36 43.46
N LEU A 247 34.63 43.62 42.16
CA LEU A 247 35.48 44.62 41.49
C LEU A 247 35.02 46.07 41.72
N LEU A 248 33.74 46.31 42.02
CA LEU A 248 33.17 47.66 42.16
C LEU A 248 33.78 48.49 43.31
N PRO A 249 33.97 47.96 44.54
CA PRO A 249 34.63 48.69 45.63
C PRO A 249 36.10 48.98 45.33
N ASN A 250 36.79 48.01 44.72
CA ASN A 250 38.21 48.09 44.38
C ASN A 250 38.46 49.11 43.26
N ALA A 251 37.59 49.16 42.24
CA ALA A 251 37.67 50.13 41.15
C ALA A 251 37.38 51.57 41.61
N LEU A 252 36.38 51.75 42.50
CA LEU A 252 36.04 53.07 43.05
C LEU A 252 37.17 53.65 43.91
N THR A 253 37.77 52.81 44.77
CA THR A 253 38.85 53.23 45.66
C THR A 253 40.16 53.50 44.91
N ALA A 254 40.50 52.69 43.91
CA ALA A 254 41.63 52.92 43.01
C ALA A 254 41.48 54.21 42.19
N GLY A 255 40.27 54.50 41.69
CA GLY A 255 39.99 55.74 40.96
C GLY A 255 40.13 56.99 41.84
N LEU A 256 39.60 56.95 43.06
CA LEU A 256 39.69 58.06 44.02
C LEU A 256 41.12 58.27 44.56
N SER A 257 41.84 57.20 44.90
CA SER A 257 43.22 57.30 45.39
C SER A 257 44.15 57.90 44.33
N SER A 258 44.01 57.46 43.07
CA SER A 258 44.77 58.03 41.95
C SER A 258 44.44 59.52 41.75
N ALA A 259 43.18 59.93 41.87
CA ALA A 259 42.80 61.33 41.73
C ALA A 259 43.43 62.21 42.83
N PHE A 260 43.51 61.72 44.08
CA PHE A 260 44.18 62.43 45.17
C PHE A 260 45.70 62.49 45.00
N VAL A 261 46.34 61.43 44.49
CA VAL A 261 47.77 61.43 44.14
C VAL A 261 48.06 62.52 43.11
N THR A 262 47.28 62.58 42.03
CA THR A 262 47.45 63.58 40.97
C THR A 262 47.28 64.99 41.55
N LYS A 263 46.21 65.24 42.32
CA LYS A 263 45.96 66.56 42.93
C LYS A 263 47.05 66.98 43.92
N LYS A 264 47.58 66.06 44.71
CA LYS A 264 48.72 66.32 45.59
C LYS A 264 49.96 66.72 44.78
N SER A 265 50.27 66.00 43.71
CA SER A 265 51.43 66.29 42.88
C SER A 265 51.34 67.65 42.18
N GLU A 266 50.15 68.01 41.68
CA GLU A 266 49.88 69.34 41.10
C GLU A 266 50.11 70.45 42.14
N GLU A 267 49.62 70.29 43.37
CA GLU A 267 49.81 71.28 44.44
C GLU A 267 51.26 71.36 44.94
N GLU A 268 52.02 70.25 44.92
CA GLU A 268 53.45 70.26 45.25
C GLU A 268 54.27 71.07 44.22
N GLU A 269 53.88 71.01 42.95
CA GLU A 269 54.46 71.85 41.90
C GLU A 269 54.12 73.33 42.11
N LEU A 270 52.85 73.65 42.33
CA LEU A 270 52.40 75.01 42.64
C LEU A 270 53.07 75.57 43.91
N TYR A 271 53.25 74.75 44.94
CA TYR A 271 53.96 75.14 46.16
C TYR A 271 55.40 75.57 45.85
N LYS A 272 56.12 74.81 45.01
CA LYS A 272 57.49 75.16 44.60
C LYS A 272 57.52 76.45 43.79
N GLU A 273 56.56 76.63 42.88
CA GLU A 273 56.43 77.85 42.09
C GLU A 273 56.17 79.08 42.98
N TYR A 274 55.19 79.00 43.89
CA TYR A 274 54.88 80.10 44.82
C TYR A 274 56.02 80.38 45.79
N LYS A 275 56.73 79.36 46.25
CA LYS A 275 57.91 79.53 47.11
C LYS A 275 59.06 80.22 46.36
N THR A 276 59.26 79.87 45.10
CA THR A 276 60.24 80.53 44.22
C THR A 276 59.85 81.99 43.99
N SER A 277 58.57 82.26 43.71
CA SER A 277 58.02 83.62 43.56
C SER A 277 58.18 84.44 44.85
N PHE A 278 57.94 83.85 46.02
CA PHE A 278 58.16 84.49 47.32
C PHE A 278 59.64 84.85 47.56
N ASN A 279 60.56 83.90 47.32
CA ASN A 279 61.99 84.13 47.45
C ASN A 279 62.49 85.23 46.48
N ASN A 280 62.02 85.21 45.23
CA ASN A 280 62.30 86.25 44.26
C ASN A 280 61.73 87.61 44.71
N GLY A 281 60.52 87.62 45.27
CA GLY A 281 59.90 88.80 45.86
C GLY A 281 60.76 89.43 46.97
N ILE A 282 61.27 88.61 47.90
CA ILE A 282 62.22 89.06 48.94
C ILE A 282 63.48 89.64 48.30
N LEU A 283 64.04 88.97 47.29
CA LEU A 283 65.23 89.43 46.58
C LEU A 283 64.99 90.79 45.91
N TYR A 284 63.86 90.98 45.23
CA TYR A 284 63.51 92.25 44.60
C TYR A 284 63.25 93.37 45.61
N ILE A 285 62.62 93.08 46.75
CA ILE A 285 62.45 94.05 47.84
C ILE A 285 63.82 94.46 48.40
N SER A 286 64.71 93.50 48.64
CA SER A 286 66.06 93.75 49.15
C SER A 286 66.91 94.58 48.16
N LEU A 287 66.85 94.25 46.87
CA LEU A 287 67.55 95.01 45.82
C LEU A 287 66.99 96.42 45.69
N SER A 288 65.66 96.58 45.74
CA SER A 288 65.00 97.89 45.68
C SER A 288 65.36 98.76 46.87
N ALA A 289 65.49 98.18 48.07
CA ALA A 289 65.92 98.90 49.27
C ALA A 289 67.34 99.48 49.17
N LEU A 290 68.18 98.91 48.30
CA LEU A 290 69.53 99.39 48.03
C LEU A 290 69.57 100.58 47.04
N LEU A 291 68.51 100.79 46.24
CA LEU A 291 68.47 101.84 45.20
C LEU A 291 68.58 103.27 45.76
N PRO A 292 67.84 103.68 46.82
CA PRO A 292 67.99 105.02 47.41
C PRO A 292 69.40 105.27 47.93
N ILE A 293 70.04 104.24 48.48
CA ILE A 293 71.42 104.29 48.98
C ILE A 293 72.39 104.48 47.81
N GLY A 294 72.22 103.69 46.74
CA GLY A 294 73.03 103.81 45.52
C GLY A 294 72.94 105.19 44.87
N ILE A 295 71.73 105.76 44.77
CA ILE A 295 71.52 107.12 44.25
C ILE A 295 72.16 108.17 45.16
N SER A 296 72.07 107.99 46.48
CA SER A 296 72.69 108.91 47.44
C SER A 296 74.22 108.89 47.33
N ILE A 297 74.83 107.71 47.15
CA ILE A 297 76.28 107.56 46.92
C ILE A 297 76.69 108.22 45.60
N PHE A 298 75.92 108.00 44.52
CA PHE A 298 76.17 108.62 43.22
C PHE A 298 76.08 110.17 43.28
N TYR A 299 75.12 110.70 44.03
CA TYR A 299 74.95 112.14 44.23
C TYR A 299 76.13 112.77 44.98
N LEU A 300 76.67 112.07 46.00
CA LEU A 300 77.87 112.48 46.73
C LEU A 300 79.11 112.49 45.83
N LEU A 301 79.27 111.46 44.99
CA LEU A 301 80.36 111.38 44.00
C LEU A 301 80.29 112.48 42.93
N SER A 302 79.09 112.98 42.64
CA SER A 302 78.85 114.05 41.66
C SER A 302 79.18 115.46 42.17
N GLY A 303 79.72 115.59 43.39
CA GLY A 303 80.22 116.85 43.96
C GLY A 303 79.22 117.61 44.85
N ALA A 304 78.12 116.99 45.28
CA ALA A 304 77.18 117.58 46.23
C ALA A 304 77.75 117.62 47.66
N THR A 305 77.33 118.60 48.47
CA THR A 305 77.74 118.64 49.88
C THR A 305 77.03 117.53 50.69
N LEU A 306 77.68 117.07 51.76
CA LEU A 306 77.14 116.01 52.62
C LEU A 306 75.80 116.45 53.26
N THR A 307 75.67 117.74 53.58
CA THR A 307 74.45 118.35 54.11
C THR A 307 73.29 118.31 53.12
N ASP A 308 73.53 118.62 51.85
CA ASP A 308 72.50 118.59 50.81
C ASP A 308 71.98 117.16 50.56
N THR A 309 72.89 116.18 50.61
CA THR A 309 72.56 114.78 50.41
C THR A 309 71.66 114.24 51.52
N ILE A 310 71.96 114.59 52.78
CA ILE A 310 71.16 114.19 53.94
C ILE A 310 69.77 114.84 53.90
N GLU A 311 69.68 116.11 53.52
CA GLU A 311 68.39 116.80 53.40
C GLU A 311 67.51 116.21 52.27
N ARG A 312 68.15 115.72 51.20
CA ARG A 312 67.44 115.11 50.05
C ARG A 312 67.07 113.65 50.28
N ALA A 313 67.76 112.91 51.15
CA ALA A 313 67.55 111.48 51.36
C ALA A 313 66.09 111.09 51.69
N PRO A 314 65.34 111.79 52.58
CA PRO A 314 63.93 111.49 52.82
C PRO A 314 63.05 111.68 51.58
N LYS A 315 63.33 112.70 50.75
CA LYS A 315 62.59 112.99 49.51
C LYS A 315 62.80 111.87 48.48
N ILE A 316 64.03 111.36 48.38
CA ILE A 316 64.38 110.22 47.51
C ILE A 316 63.70 108.94 48.00
N MET A 317 63.77 108.63 49.30
CA MET A 317 63.08 107.47 49.88
C MET A 317 61.56 107.51 49.63
N LEU A 318 60.93 108.68 49.79
CA LEU A 318 59.49 108.85 49.54
C LEU A 318 59.13 108.66 48.06
N ALA A 319 60.00 109.05 47.13
CA ALA A 319 59.79 108.85 45.70
C ALA A 319 59.79 107.36 45.28
N PHE A 320 60.45 106.48 46.04
CA PHE A 320 60.45 105.03 45.81
C PHE A 320 59.28 104.30 46.48
N LEU A 321 58.45 104.98 47.28
CA LEU A 321 57.30 104.36 47.95
C LEU A 321 56.30 103.68 46.98
N PRO A 322 55.95 104.28 45.82
CA PRO A 322 55.07 103.63 44.85
C PRO A 322 55.65 102.34 44.24
N LEU A 323 56.99 102.17 44.27
CA LEU A 323 57.65 100.95 43.80
C LEU A 323 57.59 99.82 44.86
N TYR A 324 57.74 100.15 46.14
CA TYR A 324 57.71 99.15 47.21
C TYR A 324 56.34 98.52 47.42
N ILE A 325 55.25 99.27 47.22
CA ILE A 325 53.88 98.79 47.49
C ILE A 325 53.54 97.53 46.65
N PRO A 326 53.68 97.51 45.31
CA PRO A 326 53.44 96.31 44.51
C PRO A 326 54.37 95.14 44.85
N LEU A 327 55.64 95.42 45.16
CA LEU A 327 56.63 94.39 45.51
C LEU A 327 56.30 93.70 46.85
N ILE A 328 55.93 94.49 47.85
CA ILE A 328 55.50 93.97 49.16
C ILE A 328 54.19 93.18 49.00
N TRP A 329 53.22 93.72 48.24
CA TRP A 329 51.94 93.03 48.00
C TRP A 329 52.11 91.68 47.30
N THR A 330 52.90 91.63 46.22
CA THR A 330 53.17 90.39 45.48
C THR A 330 53.86 89.35 46.36
N THR A 331 54.83 89.77 47.17
CA THR A 331 55.53 88.91 48.13
C THR A 331 54.58 88.38 49.22
N ILE A 332 53.73 89.22 49.81
CA ILE A 332 52.72 88.78 50.80
C ILE A 332 51.72 87.81 50.16
N SER A 333 51.28 88.08 48.93
CA SER A 333 50.35 87.22 48.20
C SER A 333 50.96 85.85 47.91
N ALA A 334 52.23 85.81 47.46
CA ALA A 334 52.97 84.57 47.26
C ALA A 334 53.10 83.77 48.57
N ASN A 335 53.43 84.42 49.68
CA ASN A 335 53.49 83.78 51.00
C ASN A 335 52.15 83.13 51.41
N LYS A 336 51.04 83.85 51.20
CA LYS A 336 49.69 83.32 51.48
C LYS A 336 49.36 82.11 50.62
N LYS A 337 49.76 82.11 49.34
CA LYS A 337 49.59 80.97 48.43
C LYS A 337 50.45 79.77 48.82
N VAL A 338 51.69 80.00 49.28
CA VAL A 338 52.56 78.95 49.84
C VAL A 338 51.90 78.26 51.03
N ASN A 339 51.36 79.05 51.98
CA ASN A 339 50.67 78.52 53.16
C ASN A 339 49.38 77.77 52.80
N LEU A 340 48.66 78.24 51.77
CA LEU A 340 47.48 77.57 51.25
C LEU A 340 47.83 76.22 50.58
N SER A 341 48.80 76.20 49.66
CA SER A 341 49.21 74.95 48.99
C SER A 341 49.75 73.93 49.99
N LYS A 342 50.48 74.37 51.03
CA LYS A 342 50.89 73.46 52.11
C LYS A 342 49.69 72.77 52.79
N ARG A 343 48.63 73.53 53.08
CA ARG A 343 47.38 72.98 53.64
C ARG A 343 46.70 72.01 52.68
N LEU A 344 46.61 72.35 51.40
CA LEU A 344 46.01 71.48 50.37
C LEU A 344 46.81 70.18 50.21
N ILE A 345 48.14 70.24 50.21
CA ILE A 345 49.01 69.06 50.17
C ILE A 345 48.75 68.15 51.37
N GLU A 346 48.66 68.70 52.59
CA GLU A 346 48.34 67.93 53.80
C GLU A 346 46.94 67.30 53.72
N GLU A 347 45.94 68.04 53.22
CA GLU A 347 44.58 67.55 53.04
C GLU A 347 44.50 66.43 51.98
N TYR A 348 45.11 66.62 50.81
CA TYR A 348 45.15 65.60 49.76
C TYR A 348 45.99 64.39 50.14
N SER A 349 47.09 64.59 50.88
CA SER A 349 47.89 63.48 51.38
C SER A 349 47.12 62.64 52.41
N HIS A 350 46.33 63.28 53.28
CA HIS A 350 45.45 62.55 54.21
C HIS A 350 44.39 61.76 53.45
N LYS A 351 43.71 62.39 52.46
CA LYS A 351 42.70 61.72 51.63
C LYS A 351 43.28 60.56 50.82
N GLN A 352 44.49 60.74 50.27
CA GLN A 352 45.23 59.68 49.58
C GLN A 352 45.48 58.48 50.50
N VAL A 353 46.08 58.71 51.68
CA VAL A 353 46.39 57.63 52.63
C VAL A 353 45.11 56.95 53.11
N LEU A 354 44.05 57.71 53.35
CA LEU A 354 42.74 57.16 53.73
C LEU A 354 42.18 56.25 52.63
N SER A 355 42.18 56.68 51.37
CA SER A 355 41.72 55.87 50.23
C SER A 355 42.57 54.60 50.04
N MET A 356 43.90 54.69 50.15
CA MET A 356 44.78 53.51 50.07
C MET A 356 44.58 52.55 51.24
N THR A 357 44.31 53.08 52.45
CA THR A 357 44.02 52.26 53.63
C THR A 357 42.71 51.49 53.43
N ILE A 358 41.70 52.12 52.83
CA ILE A 358 40.43 51.46 52.53
C ILE A 358 40.57 50.42 51.45
N GLU A 359 41.34 50.69 50.40
CA GLU A 359 41.64 49.67 49.39
C GLU A 359 42.30 48.43 50.04
N GLY A 360 43.28 48.66 50.91
CA GLY A 360 43.94 47.58 51.67
C GLY A 360 43.01 46.84 52.64
N LEU A 361 42.12 47.55 53.33
CA LEU A 361 41.14 46.95 54.25
C LEU A 361 40.00 46.24 53.49
N SER A 362 39.53 46.81 52.39
CA SER A 362 38.54 46.22 51.48
C SER A 362 39.05 44.88 50.96
N LYS A 363 40.31 44.84 50.50
CA LYS A 363 40.95 43.60 50.06
C LYS A 363 41.10 42.58 51.21
N GLN A 364 41.36 43.03 52.44
CA GLN A 364 41.42 42.13 53.59
C GLN A 364 40.04 41.57 53.95
N ILE A 365 38.99 42.39 53.91
CA ILE A 365 37.61 41.98 54.18
C ILE A 365 37.08 41.03 53.10
N GLU A 366 37.48 41.23 51.86
CA GLU A 366 37.16 40.34 50.73
C GLU A 366 37.80 38.95 50.88
N ASN A 367 38.91 38.83 51.61
CA ASN A 367 39.58 37.56 51.90
C ASN A 367 39.09 36.88 53.20
N ILE A 368 38.02 37.38 53.83
CA ILE A 368 37.39 36.74 55.00
C ILE A 368 36.36 35.71 54.51
N ASP A 369 36.50 34.45 54.94
CA ASP A 369 35.65 33.34 54.50
C ASP A 369 34.18 33.45 54.96
N ASP A 370 33.89 34.21 56.04
CA ASP A 370 32.54 34.44 56.54
C ASP A 370 31.87 35.62 55.80
N ALA A 371 30.93 35.28 54.90
CA ALA A 371 30.20 36.24 54.10
C ALA A 371 29.34 37.21 54.92
N GLY A 372 28.79 36.78 56.06
CA GLY A 372 27.96 37.64 56.91
C GLY A 372 28.79 38.67 57.66
N MET A 373 29.93 38.25 58.21
CA MET A 373 30.88 39.14 58.87
C MET A 373 31.58 40.08 57.87
N SER A 374 31.90 39.60 56.67
CA SER A 374 32.50 40.41 55.60
C SER A 374 31.60 41.58 55.19
N GLU A 375 30.29 41.34 55.02
CA GLU A 375 29.33 42.38 54.65
C GLU A 375 29.15 43.43 55.76
N GLU A 376 29.04 43.01 57.03
CA GLU A 376 28.96 43.94 58.16
C GLU A 376 30.22 44.83 58.27
N LEU A 377 31.40 44.24 58.06
CA LEU A 377 32.68 44.97 58.07
C LEU A 377 32.79 45.94 56.89
N ARG A 378 32.29 45.59 55.70
CA ARG A 378 32.22 46.51 54.54
C ARG A 378 31.35 47.72 54.85
N ILE A 379 30.17 47.51 55.44
CA ILE A 379 29.26 48.59 55.83
C ILE A 379 29.89 49.50 56.89
N LYS A 380 30.53 48.93 57.91
CA LYS A 380 31.26 49.71 58.94
C LYS A 380 32.44 50.49 58.35
N LEU A 381 33.20 49.88 57.44
CA LEU A 381 34.32 50.53 56.75
C LEU A 381 33.84 51.71 55.92
N LEU A 382 32.75 51.55 55.15
CA LEU A 382 32.18 52.61 54.33
C LEU A 382 31.65 53.78 55.17
N ASN A 383 30.92 53.48 56.25
CA ASN A 383 30.44 54.51 57.19
C ASN A 383 31.59 55.25 57.87
N SER A 384 32.63 54.52 58.28
CA SER A 384 33.83 55.13 58.88
C SER A 384 34.57 56.01 57.87
N PHE A 385 34.68 55.57 56.61
CA PHE A 385 35.27 56.37 55.54
C PHE A 385 34.49 57.66 55.28
N LEU A 386 33.16 57.58 55.18
CA LEU A 386 32.31 58.75 54.97
C LEU A 386 32.45 59.75 56.12
N ASN A 387 32.48 59.27 57.36
CA ASN A 387 32.69 60.11 58.54
C ASN A 387 34.08 60.78 58.53
N VAL A 388 35.16 60.03 58.28
CA VAL A 388 36.53 60.55 58.29
C VAL A 388 36.83 61.45 57.08
N THR A 389 36.21 61.19 55.92
CA THR A 389 36.34 62.06 54.73
C THR A 389 35.58 63.37 54.90
N SER A 390 34.47 63.35 55.64
CA SER A 390 33.69 64.54 55.96
C SER A 390 34.40 65.45 56.97
N GLU A 391 35.27 64.90 57.82
CA GLU A 391 36.14 65.67 58.69
C GLU A 391 37.34 66.23 57.88
N ASN A 392 37.36 67.55 57.67
CA ASN A 392 38.48 68.20 56.98
C ASN A 392 39.69 68.34 57.94
N PRO A 393 40.79 67.59 57.75
CA PRO A 393 41.97 67.65 58.63
C PRO A 393 42.69 69.00 58.55
N GLY A 394 42.50 69.73 57.44
CA GLY A 394 42.96 71.11 57.25
C GLY A 394 42.29 72.12 58.19
N LYS A 395 41.32 71.72 59.03
CA LYS A 395 40.80 72.53 60.14
C LYS A 395 41.83 72.70 61.27
N LEU A 396 42.78 71.77 61.40
CA LEU A 396 43.82 71.80 62.45
C LEU A 396 44.97 72.78 62.13
N ILE A 397 45.14 73.17 60.86
CA ILE A 397 46.07 74.23 60.45
C ILE A 397 45.38 75.59 60.63
N LEU A 398 45.39 76.11 61.85
CA LEU A 398 44.82 77.42 62.16
C LEU A 398 45.67 78.54 61.52
N ASN A 399 45.00 79.51 60.89
CA ASN A 399 45.58 80.73 60.30
C ASN A 399 46.40 80.62 58.99
N TYR A 400 46.22 79.59 58.15
CA TYR A 400 46.86 79.51 56.81
C TYR A 400 46.57 80.71 55.87
N GLN A 401 45.49 81.45 56.12
CA GLN A 401 45.14 82.66 55.36
C GLN A 401 45.96 83.89 55.76
N LYS A 402 46.68 83.83 56.88
CA LYS A 402 47.48 84.94 57.41
C LYS A 402 48.91 84.81 56.90
N SER A 403 49.51 85.95 56.59
CA SER A 403 50.92 86.01 56.25
C SER A 403 51.74 85.91 57.53
N ASP A 404 52.79 85.10 57.54
CA ASP A 404 53.80 85.02 58.62
C ASP A 404 54.71 86.26 58.68
N ASN A 405 54.12 87.45 58.49
CA ASN A 405 54.83 88.71 58.56
C ASN A 405 54.57 89.33 59.95
N PRO A 406 55.62 89.62 60.75
CA PRO A 406 55.49 90.19 62.10
C PRO A 406 54.67 91.48 62.14
N ILE A 407 54.75 92.30 61.09
CA ILE A 407 54.08 93.61 60.99
C ILE A 407 52.59 93.41 60.69
N LEU A 408 52.25 92.54 59.72
CA LEU A 408 50.85 92.24 59.39
C LEU A 408 50.14 91.51 60.54
N ASN A 409 50.84 90.64 61.25
CA ASN A 409 50.30 90.00 62.45
C ASN A 409 49.97 91.00 63.57
N PHE A 410 50.67 92.12 63.65
CA PHE A 410 50.35 93.20 64.58
C PHE A 410 49.06 93.93 64.17
N PHE A 411 48.94 94.31 62.88
CA PHE A 411 47.71 94.91 62.33
C PHE A 411 46.49 93.97 62.39
N ASP A 412 46.69 92.66 62.22
CA ASP A 412 45.63 91.65 62.32
C ASP A 412 45.26 91.29 63.77
N ARG A 413 46.13 91.54 64.76
CA ARG A 413 45.80 91.39 66.19
C ARG A 413 44.85 92.49 66.66
N ASP A 414 44.97 93.70 66.15
CA ASP A 414 44.11 94.82 66.54
C ASP A 414 42.68 94.69 65.97
N LYS A 415 42.50 94.06 64.80
CA LYS A 415 41.17 93.68 64.29
C LYS A 415 40.46 92.60 65.11
N LYS A 416 41.17 91.90 66.01
CA LYS A 416 40.60 90.88 66.91
C LYS A 416 40.02 91.47 68.21
N LYS A 417 40.09 92.81 68.37
CA LYS A 417 39.54 93.55 69.53
C LYS A 417 38.24 94.31 69.23
N ASP A 418 37.59 94.11 68.10
CA ASP A 418 36.19 94.50 67.95
C ASP A 418 35.30 93.45 68.63
N LYS A 419 35.11 93.57 69.95
CA LYS A 419 33.91 93.02 70.58
C LYS A 419 32.73 93.74 69.93
N THR A 420 31.88 93.02 69.23
CA THR A 420 30.66 93.53 68.64
C THR A 420 29.84 94.24 69.73
N ILE A 421 29.16 95.35 69.42
CA ILE A 421 28.25 96.06 70.35
C ILE A 421 27.27 95.07 71.02
N VAL A 422 26.91 94.01 70.30
CA VAL A 422 26.06 92.89 70.73
C VAL A 422 26.68 92.05 71.85
N ASP A 423 27.99 91.80 71.83
CA ASP A 423 28.68 91.02 72.87
C ASP A 423 28.86 91.85 74.15
N THR A 424 29.12 93.15 74.02
CA THR A 424 29.15 94.10 75.14
C THR A 424 27.75 94.29 75.75
N LEU A 425 26.71 94.32 74.93
CA LEU A 425 25.30 94.31 75.38
C LEU A 425 24.93 93.00 76.07
N LYS A 426 25.41 91.86 75.57
CA LYS A 426 25.14 90.55 76.16
C LYS A 426 25.82 90.40 77.53
N ASP A 427 27.07 90.82 77.68
CA ASP A 427 27.76 90.83 78.97
C ASP A 427 27.09 91.81 79.95
N SER A 428 26.69 93.01 79.50
CA SER A 428 25.96 93.97 80.35
C SER A 428 24.55 93.50 80.72
N THR A 429 23.86 92.79 79.83
CA THR A 429 22.54 92.21 80.12
C THR A 429 22.67 91.04 81.09
N LYS A 430 23.75 90.27 81.00
CA LYS A 430 24.05 89.18 81.93
C LYS A 430 24.34 89.73 83.34
N ASP A 431 25.14 90.79 83.45
CA ASP A 431 25.39 91.49 84.72
C ASP A 431 24.10 92.06 85.33
N ILE A 432 23.19 92.61 84.52
CA ILE A 432 21.89 93.12 84.99
C ILE A 432 20.98 91.97 85.46
N ILE A 433 20.97 90.84 84.75
CA ILE A 433 20.20 89.65 85.13
C ILE A 433 20.77 89.03 86.41
N GLU A 434 22.09 88.99 86.58
CA GLU A 434 22.75 88.48 87.79
C GLU A 434 22.46 89.38 88.99
N LYS A 435 22.52 90.71 88.82
CA LYS A 435 22.07 91.67 89.85
C LYS A 435 20.59 91.56 90.19
N ALA A 436 19.73 91.38 89.18
CA ALA A 436 18.30 91.22 89.40
C ALA A 436 17.97 89.86 90.08
N ALA A 437 18.75 88.81 89.80
CA ALA A 437 18.64 87.53 90.47
C ALA A 437 19.08 87.65 91.94
N ASP A 438 20.19 88.32 92.22
CA ASP A 438 20.66 88.59 93.59
C ASP A 438 19.67 89.46 94.38
N GLU A 439 19.06 90.49 93.76
CA GLU A 439 18.03 91.33 94.40
C GLU A 439 16.71 90.56 94.63
N ILE A 440 16.34 89.61 93.75
CA ILE A 440 15.18 88.72 93.96
C ILE A 440 15.48 87.71 95.07
N GLU A 441 16.70 87.20 95.16
CA GLU A 441 17.13 86.27 96.21
C GLU A 441 17.16 86.97 97.58
N GLU A 442 17.64 88.23 97.66
CA GLU A 442 17.52 89.07 98.86
C GLU A 442 16.06 89.44 99.20
N GLY A 443 15.22 89.67 98.18
CA GLY A 443 13.79 90.00 98.36
C GLY A 443 12.95 88.82 98.84
N ILE A 444 13.23 87.60 98.37
CA ILE A 444 12.59 86.36 98.83
C ILE A 444 13.10 85.98 100.24
N GLY A 445 14.36 86.27 100.57
CA GLY A 445 14.92 86.09 101.92
C GLY A 445 14.29 86.99 102.99
N ASN A 446 13.79 88.18 102.62
CA ASN A 446 13.17 89.13 103.55
C ASN A 446 11.64 88.96 103.71
N ASN A 447 10.93 88.41 102.72
CA ASN A 447 9.49 88.13 102.82
C ASN A 447 9.15 86.74 103.41
N GLY A 448 10.16 85.92 103.72
CA GLY A 448 10.03 84.65 104.45
C GLY A 448 10.16 84.76 105.98
N LYS A 449 10.15 85.99 106.53
CA LYS A 449 10.24 86.27 107.99
C LYS A 449 9.00 86.96 108.58
N GLU A 450 7.91 87.07 107.82
CA GLU A 450 6.58 87.47 108.34
C GLU A 450 5.50 86.41 108.04
N LEU A 451 5.81 85.15 108.35
CA LEU A 451 4.85 84.11 108.73
C LEU A 451 5.47 83.16 109.76
#